data_AF-A0A3M8DJI9-F1
#
_entry.id   AF-A0A3M8DJI9-F1
#
_cell.length_a   1.000
_cell.length_b   1.000
_cell.length_c   1.000
_cell.angle_alpha   90.00
_cell.angle_beta   90.00
_cell.angle_gamma   90.00
#
_symmetry.space_group_name_H-M   'P 1'
#
loop_
_entity.id
_entity.type
_entity.pdbx_description
1 polymer ?
#
loop_
_entity_poly.entity_id
_entity_poly.type
_entity_poly.pdbx_seq_one_letter_code
_entity_poly.pdbx_strand_id
1 'polypeptide(L)'
;MLASIISLSLKKGILNLDQMLLDDPTVLTIIKSSNDREVLQLLEFLTSKVELEENEVKYDFHMEGKARIIDVPISFDNITIHNSSTLSQKVRIMNEEALEKSHRGTFVKIKSHMIPIT
;
A
#
# COMPACT_ATOMS: atom_id res chain seq x y z
N MET A 1 5.05 4.45 -11.73
CA MET A 1 4.37 5.73 -11.40
C MET A 1 4.33 5.99 -9.91
N LEU A 2 3.66 5.17 -9.08
CA LEU A 2 3.65 5.36 -7.61
C LEU A 2 5.05 5.41 -6.97
N ALA A 3 5.94 4.47 -7.32
CA ALA A 3 7.33 4.49 -6.83
C ALA A 3 8.07 5.80 -7.16
N SER A 4 7.77 6.43 -8.30
CA SER A 4 8.35 7.71 -8.70
C SER A 4 7.85 8.86 -7.83
N ILE A 5 6.56 8.87 -7.48
CA ILE A 5 5.96 9.84 -6.55
C ILE A 5 6.62 9.74 -5.17
N ILE A 6 6.75 8.52 -4.65
CA ILE A 6 7.38 8.27 -3.34
C ILE A 6 8.86 8.70 -3.37
N SER A 7 9.61 8.29 -4.40
CA SER A 7 11.03 8.65 -4.55
C SER A 7 11.23 10.16 -4.63
N LEU A 8 10.40 10.87 -5.40
CA LEU A 8 10.47 12.32 -5.50
C LEU A 8 10.09 13.00 -4.18
N SER A 9 9.08 12.50 -3.49
CA SER A 9 8.63 13.02 -2.19
C SER A 9 9.73 12.88 -1.13
N LEU A 10 10.45 11.76 -1.10
CA LEU A 10 11.62 11.55 -0.24
C LEU A 10 12.76 12.50 -0.61
N LYS A 11 13.08 12.62 -1.91
CA LYS A 11 14.15 13.50 -2.40
C LYS A 11 13.90 14.97 -2.05
N LYS A 12 12.64 15.41 -2.06
CA LYS A 12 12.22 16.78 -1.71
C LYS A 12 11.98 17.01 -0.22
N GLY A 13 12.10 15.97 0.62
CA GLY A 13 11.83 16.07 2.06
C GLY A 13 10.34 16.26 2.42
N ILE A 14 9.42 15.98 1.47
CA ILE A 14 7.97 15.96 1.72
C ILE A 14 7.62 14.75 2.59
N LEU A 15 8.29 13.63 2.34
CA LEU A 15 8.28 12.44 3.18
C LEU A 15 9.68 12.21 3.76
N ASN A 16 9.72 11.62 4.94
CA ASN A 16 10.90 10.96 5.48
C ASN A 16 10.64 9.45 5.65
N LEU A 17 11.67 8.70 6.01
CA LEU A 17 11.58 7.24 6.15
C LEU A 17 10.68 6.81 7.32
N ASP A 18 10.58 7.60 8.39
CA ASP A 18 9.72 7.27 9.52
C ASP A 18 8.24 7.41 9.14
N GLN A 19 7.90 8.42 8.33
CA GLN A 19 6.56 8.61 7.79
C GLN A 19 6.14 7.49 6.84
N MET A 20 7.07 6.78 6.21
CA MET A 20 6.79 5.60 5.38
C MET A 20 6.32 4.39 6.20
N LEU A 21 6.39 4.44 7.53
CA LEU A 21 5.88 3.39 8.43
C LEU A 21 4.41 3.62 8.84
N LEU A 22 3.80 4.72 8.40
CA LEU A 22 2.38 5.02 8.60
C LEU A 22 1.50 4.26 7.60
N ASP A 23 0.19 4.25 7.82
CA ASP A 23 -0.76 3.66 6.88
C ASP A 23 -0.88 4.43 5.56
N ASP A 24 -1.32 3.74 4.50
CA ASP A 24 -1.41 4.28 3.14
C ASP A 24 -2.22 5.59 3.08
N PRO A 25 -3.43 5.71 3.69
CA PRO A 25 -4.17 6.97 3.71
C PRO A 25 -3.39 8.13 4.34
N THR A 26 -2.68 7.89 5.44
CA THR A 26 -1.90 8.90 6.14
C THR A 26 -0.73 9.38 5.28
N VAL A 27 0.04 8.47 4.69
CA VAL A 27 1.14 8.81 3.77
C VAL A 27 0.63 9.62 2.58
N LEU A 28 -0.49 9.18 1.99
CA LEU A 28 -1.08 9.86 0.84
C LEU A 28 -1.57 11.28 1.19
N THR A 29 -2.08 11.48 2.41
CA THR A 29 -2.50 12.79 2.91
C THR A 29 -1.31 13.74 3.03
N ILE A 30 -0.18 13.28 3.58
CA ILE A 30 1.05 14.09 3.67
C ILE A 30 1.50 14.56 2.28
N ILE A 31 1.54 13.64 1.31
CA ILE A 31 1.90 13.95 -0.08
C ILE A 31 0.94 15.01 -0.66
N LYS A 32 -0.37 14.83 -0.50
CA LYS A 32 -1.39 15.75 -1.03
C LYS A 32 -1.33 17.14 -0.40
N SER A 33 -1.01 17.23 0.89
CA SER A 33 -0.93 18.50 1.63
C SER A 33 0.37 19.28 1.39
N SER A 34 1.36 18.69 0.70
CA SER A 34 2.66 19.33 0.44
C SER A 34 2.61 20.55 -0.49
N ASN A 35 1.55 20.67 -1.31
CA ASN A 35 1.42 21.66 -2.39
C ASN A 35 2.59 21.65 -3.40
N ASP A 36 3.42 20.61 -3.44
CA ASP A 36 4.49 20.49 -4.43
C ASP A 36 3.90 20.13 -5.79
N ARG A 37 4.01 21.09 -6.73
CA ARG A 37 3.38 20.99 -8.05
C ARG A 37 3.78 19.74 -8.83
N GLU A 38 5.05 19.35 -8.79
CA GLU A 38 5.57 18.23 -9.58
C GLU A 38 5.05 16.89 -9.03
N VAL A 39 5.08 16.73 -7.71
CA VAL A 39 4.53 15.56 -7.02
C VAL A 39 3.03 15.45 -7.23
N LEU A 40 2.30 16.57 -7.10
CA LEU A 40 0.85 16.59 -7.32
C LEU A 40 0.46 16.28 -8.77
N GLN A 41 1.23 16.76 -9.76
CA GLN A 41 1.02 16.40 -11.16
C GLN A 41 1.18 14.90 -11.39
N LEU A 42 2.24 14.28 -10.85
CA LEU A 42 2.42 12.83 -10.95
C LEU A 42 1.29 12.05 -10.25
N LEU A 43 0.79 12.58 -9.13
CA LEU A 43 -0.32 11.98 -8.40
C LEU A 43 -1.63 12.05 -9.18
N GLU A 44 -1.89 13.16 -9.89
CA GLU A 44 -3.07 13.33 -10.75
C GLU A 44 -3.10 12.27 -11.87
N PHE A 45 -1.95 11.96 -12.47
CA PHE A 45 -1.84 10.87 -13.46
C PHE A 45 -2.11 9.48 -12.87
N LEU A 46 -1.83 9.27 -11.59
CA LEU A 46 -2.09 8.01 -10.89
C LEU A 46 -3.56 7.84 -10.50
N THR A 47 -4.22 8.92 -10.11
CA THR A 47 -5.63 8.88 -9.73
C THR A 47 -6.51 8.73 -10.96
N SER A 48 -7.23 7.61 -11.06
CA SER A 48 -8.28 7.46 -12.07
C SER A 48 -9.44 8.40 -11.73
N LYS A 49 -10.17 8.88 -12.75
CA LYS A 49 -11.43 9.62 -12.60
C LYS A 49 -12.60 8.71 -12.20
N VAL A 50 -12.31 7.61 -11.52
CA VAL A 50 -13.27 6.56 -11.19
C VAL A 50 -13.19 6.30 -9.70
N GLU A 51 -14.34 6.35 -9.04
CA GLU A 51 -14.43 6.01 -7.63
C GLU A 51 -14.54 4.49 -7.47
N LEU A 52 -13.65 3.92 -6.66
CA LEU A 52 -13.55 2.49 -6.43
C LEU A 52 -13.80 2.17 -4.95
N GLU A 53 -14.40 1.01 -4.67
CA GLU A 53 -14.46 0.43 -3.33
C GLU A 53 -14.00 -1.04 -3.34
N GLU A 54 -13.39 -1.48 -2.24
CA GLU A 54 -13.21 -2.91 -1.96
C GLU A 54 -14.55 -3.49 -1.49
N ASN A 55 -15.11 -4.47 -2.22
CA ASN A 55 -16.43 -5.04 -1.91
C ASN A 55 -16.53 -6.50 -2.34
N GLU A 56 -16.46 -7.41 -1.37
CA GLU A 56 -16.46 -8.87 -1.63
C GLU A 56 -17.84 -9.40 -2.08
N VAL A 57 -18.94 -8.68 -1.81
CA VAL A 57 -20.32 -9.14 -2.10
C VAL A 57 -20.80 -8.66 -3.47
N LYS A 58 -20.47 -7.43 -3.84
CA LYS A 58 -20.84 -6.81 -5.11
C LYS A 58 -19.58 -6.20 -5.70
N TYR A 59 -19.02 -6.83 -6.73
CA TYR A 59 -17.79 -6.39 -7.41
C TYR A 59 -17.93 -6.48 -8.92
N ASP A 60 -17.11 -5.68 -9.60
CA ASP A 60 -16.96 -5.74 -11.06
C ASP A 60 -15.68 -6.49 -11.43
N PHE A 61 -14.65 -6.45 -10.57
CA PHE A 61 -13.37 -7.13 -10.76
C PHE A 61 -13.00 -7.95 -9.53
N HIS A 62 -12.51 -9.16 -9.77
CA HIS A 62 -11.83 -9.97 -8.76
C HIS A 62 -10.46 -10.37 -9.31
N MET A 63 -9.44 -10.26 -8.48
CA MET A 63 -8.08 -10.63 -8.85
C MET A 63 -7.40 -11.34 -7.69
N GLU A 64 -6.97 -12.57 -7.93
CA GLU A 64 -6.04 -13.29 -7.05
C GLU A 64 -4.61 -13.04 -7.53
N GLY A 65 -3.85 -12.27 -6.76
CA GLY A 65 -2.45 -11.99 -7.04
C GLY A 65 -1.52 -13.06 -6.47
N LYS A 66 -0.23 -12.99 -6.84
CA LYS A 66 0.79 -13.82 -6.18
C LYS A 66 0.89 -13.45 -4.69
N ALA A 67 0.90 -14.46 -3.82
CA ALA A 67 1.11 -14.28 -2.39
C ALA A 67 2.39 -13.48 -2.06
N ARG A 68 2.22 -12.46 -1.21
CA ARG A 68 3.29 -11.59 -0.71
C ARG A 68 3.20 -11.53 0.82
N ILE A 69 3.99 -12.39 1.47
CA ILE A 69 4.16 -12.37 2.93
C ILE A 69 5.54 -11.82 3.23
N ILE A 70 5.61 -10.86 4.15
CA ILE A 70 6.87 -10.32 4.65
C ILE A 70 7.14 -10.99 5.99
N ASP A 71 7.95 -12.05 5.95
CA ASP A 71 8.51 -12.66 7.14
C ASP A 71 10.00 -12.30 7.22
N VAL A 72 10.32 -11.34 8.09
CA VAL A 72 11.65 -10.76 8.15
C VAL A 72 12.62 -11.74 8.82
N PRO A 73 13.77 -12.07 8.22
CA PRO A 73 14.81 -12.83 8.91
C PRO A 73 15.47 -11.97 9.99
N ILE A 74 15.61 -12.52 11.19
CA ILE A 74 16.17 -11.87 12.37
C ILE A 74 17.34 -12.71 12.91
N SER A 75 18.40 -12.05 13.32
CA SER A 75 19.51 -12.65 14.08
C SER A 75 19.84 -11.78 15.28
N PHE A 76 20.02 -12.41 16.45
CA PHE A 76 20.45 -11.72 17.67
C PHE A 76 21.96 -11.86 17.92
N ASP A 77 22.58 -12.89 17.34
CA ASP A 77 23.97 -13.29 17.55
C ASP A 77 24.83 -13.20 16.27
N ASN A 78 24.24 -12.76 15.15
CA ASN A 78 24.82 -12.76 13.80
C ASN A 78 25.29 -14.14 13.31
N ILE A 79 24.83 -15.22 13.94
CA ILE A 79 25.20 -16.61 13.59
C ILE A 79 23.94 -17.37 13.20
N THR A 80 22.90 -17.28 14.02
CA THR A 80 21.64 -17.97 13.83
C THR A 80 20.61 -17.02 13.25
N ILE A 81 20.00 -17.41 12.13
CA ILE A 81 18.92 -16.66 11.50
C ILE A 81 17.60 -17.39 11.77
N HIS A 82 16.65 -16.65 12.33
CA HIS A 82 15.28 -17.11 12.54
C HIS A 82 14.32 -16.25 11.73
N ASN A 83 13.21 -16.83 11.30
CA ASN A 83 12.12 -16.03 10.77
C ASN A 83 11.42 -15.28 11.91
N SER A 84 10.99 -14.06 11.65
CA SER A 84 10.28 -13.25 12.65
C SER A 84 9.01 -13.94 13.17
N SER A 85 8.31 -14.70 12.32
CA SER A 85 7.12 -15.49 12.71
C SER A 85 7.42 -16.67 13.65
N THR A 86 8.63 -17.23 13.64
CA THR A 86 8.99 -18.32 14.57
C THR A 86 9.29 -17.79 15.97
N LEU A 87 9.66 -16.51 16.07
CA LEU A 87 10.02 -15.84 17.32
C LEU A 87 8.86 -15.03 17.93
N SER A 88 7.94 -14.54 17.12
CA SER A 88 6.84 -13.67 17.56
C SER A 88 5.49 -14.21 17.10
N GLN A 89 4.64 -14.57 18.07
CA GLN A 89 3.26 -14.98 17.80
C GLN A 89 2.47 -13.89 17.07
N LYS A 90 2.69 -12.61 17.41
CA LYS A 90 2.04 -11.50 16.73
C LYS A 90 2.37 -11.48 15.24
N VAL A 91 3.65 -11.69 14.88
CA VAL A 91 4.08 -11.72 13.48
C VAL A 91 3.52 -12.94 12.76
N ARG A 92 3.47 -14.10 13.43
CA ARG A 92 2.84 -15.29 12.87
C ARG A 92 1.38 -15.05 12.50
N ILE A 93 0.59 -14.47 13.42
CA ILE A 93 -0.82 -14.15 13.17
C ILE A 93 -0.97 -13.15 12.01
N MET A 94 -0.16 -12.08 11.98
CA MET A 94 -0.20 -11.12 10.86
C MET A 94 0.12 -11.77 9.51
N ASN A 95 1.05 -12.73 9.48
CA ASN A 95 1.40 -13.47 8.27
C ASN A 95 0.26 -14.41 7.82
N GLU A 96 -0.39 -15.09 8.77
CA GLU A 96 -1.55 -15.93 8.49
C GLU A 96 -2.72 -15.10 7.91
N GLU A 97 -3.04 -13.96 8.52
CA GLU A 97 -4.06 -13.02 8.03
C GLU A 97 -3.72 -12.48 6.62
N ALA A 98 -2.45 -12.10 6.39
CA ALA A 98 -2.00 -11.62 5.10
C ALA A 98 -2.06 -12.72 4.02
N LEU A 99 -1.76 -13.97 4.38
CA LEU A 99 -1.83 -15.11 3.47
C LEU A 99 -3.27 -15.44 3.10
N GLU A 100 -4.17 -15.46 4.09
CA GLU A 100 -5.60 -15.66 3.87
C GLU A 100 -6.17 -14.54 2.98
N LYS A 101 -5.85 -13.27 3.26
CA LYS A 101 -6.26 -12.15 2.42
C LYS A 101 -5.73 -12.30 0.99
N SER A 102 -4.46 -12.72 0.83
CA SER A 102 -3.87 -12.89 -0.49
C SER A 102 -4.55 -13.99 -1.31
N HIS A 103 -4.90 -15.13 -0.70
CA HIS A 103 -5.59 -16.22 -1.38
C HIS A 103 -7.03 -15.87 -1.73
N ARG A 104 -7.71 -15.13 -0.84
CA ARG A 104 -9.04 -14.60 -1.12
C ARG A 104 -9.03 -13.63 -2.30
N GLY A 105 -7.92 -12.91 -2.50
CA GLY A 105 -7.77 -11.93 -3.56
C GLY A 105 -8.47 -10.62 -3.24
N THR A 106 -8.43 -9.69 -4.20
CA THR A 106 -9.03 -8.36 -4.04
C THR A 106 -10.27 -8.25 -4.91
N PHE A 107 -11.36 -7.75 -4.32
CA PHE A 107 -12.65 -7.54 -4.97
C PHE A 107 -12.89 -6.03 -5.11
N VAL A 108 -12.98 -5.54 -6.33
CA VAL A 108 -13.12 -4.10 -6.61
C VAL A 108 -14.44 -3.84 -7.32
N LYS A 109 -15.17 -2.85 -6.82
CA LYS A 109 -16.38 -2.32 -7.44
C LYS A 109 -16.18 -0.89 -7.88
N ILE A 110 -16.72 -0.56 -9.06
CA ILE A 110 -16.84 0.79 -9.56
C ILE A 110 -18.11 1.43 -8.98
N LYS A 111 -17.97 2.57 -8.30
CA LYS A 111 -19.12 3.32 -7.76
C LYS A 111 -19.74 4.27 -8.78
N SER A 112 -18.92 5.05 -9.48
CA SER A 112 -19.35 5.91 -10.60
C SER A 112 -18.14 6.45 -11.38
N HIS A 113 -18.38 6.92 -12.60
CA HIS A 113 -17.44 7.78 -13.32
C HIS A 113 -17.58 9.22 -12.80
N MET A 114 -16.50 9.88 -12.37
CA MET A 114 -16.52 11.33 -12.30
C MET A 114 -16.64 11.86 -13.73
N ILE A 115 -17.84 12.28 -14.12
CA ILE A 115 -18.05 13.09 -15.32
C ILE A 115 -17.22 14.37 -15.09
N PRO A 116 -16.27 14.71 -16.00
CA PRO A 116 -15.59 15.99 -15.90
C PRO A 116 -16.65 17.09 -15.98
N ILE A 117 -16.67 17.96 -14.97
CA ILE A 117 -17.44 19.19 -15.04
C ILE A 117 -16.79 20.00 -16.18
N THR A 118 -17.57 20.24 -17.24
CA THR A 118 -17.20 20.99 -18.45
C THR A 118 -16.67 22.39 -18.13
#